data_AF-D1C2J0-F1
#
_entry.id   AF-D1C2J0-F1
#
_cell.length_a   1.000
_cell.length_b   1.000
_cell.length_c   1.000
_cell.angle_alpha   90.00
_cell.angle_beta   90.00
_cell.angle_gamma   90.00
#
_symmetry.space_group_name_H-M   'P 1'
#
loop_
_entity.id
_entity.type
_entity.pdbx_description
1 polymer ?
#
loop_
_entity_poly.entity_id
_entity_poly.type
_entity_poly.pdbx_seq_one_letter_code
_entity_poly.pdbx_strand_id
1 'polypeptide(L)'
;MVIPDAEPPVPPMAESQEPRVQAAPEVEAPPGGDEQPAGEPLALTGTSAATLPRCCRTCRDFRPAETGDRGWCNNRYAFEHPQMVQADDLACESTIGTWWVPADDWWLQRADIAHHARPTPIVDEYLHQLLQQRAEARRREAR
;
A
#
# COMPACT_ATOMS: atom_id res chain seq x y z
N MET A 1 -37.86 -36.30 -39.44
CA MET A 1 -37.17 -36.98 -38.32
C MET A 1 -36.03 -36.07 -37.94
N VAL A 2 -36.22 -35.22 -36.93
CA VAL A 2 -35.26 -34.19 -36.52
C VAL A 2 -34.78 -34.62 -35.14
N ILE A 3 -33.48 -34.88 -35.01
CA ILE A 3 -32.84 -35.21 -33.74
C ILE A 3 -32.67 -33.88 -32.99
N PRO A 4 -33.16 -33.72 -31.74
CA PRO A 4 -32.86 -32.52 -30.97
C PRO A 4 -31.42 -32.57 -30.48
N ASP A 5 -30.73 -31.44 -30.69
CA ASP A 5 -29.39 -31.14 -30.19
C ASP A 5 -29.41 -31.17 -28.65
N ALA A 6 -28.63 -32.07 -28.05
CA ALA A 6 -28.51 -32.18 -26.61
C ALA A 6 -27.41 -31.22 -26.13
N GLU A 7 -27.78 -30.20 -25.33
CA GLU A 7 -26.82 -29.34 -24.65
C GLU A 7 -25.88 -30.18 -23.74
N PRO A 8 -24.56 -29.93 -23.78
CA PRO A 8 -23.63 -30.62 -22.90
C PRO A 8 -23.80 -30.13 -21.44
N PRO A 9 -23.61 -30.99 -20.44
CA PRO A 9 -23.80 -30.62 -19.04
C PRO A 9 -22.74 -29.60 -18.60
N VAL A 10 -23.21 -28.50 -18.01
CA VAL A 10 -22.37 -27.48 -17.37
C VAL A 10 -21.66 -28.12 -16.16
N PRO A 11 -20.33 -28.02 -16.01
CA PRO A 11 -19.64 -28.54 -14.84
C PRO A 11 -20.09 -27.77 -13.57
N PRO A 12 -20.19 -28.43 -12.41
CA PRO A 12 -20.54 -27.74 -11.18
C PRO A 12 -19.47 -26.70 -10.84
N MET A 13 -19.92 -25.49 -10.53
CA MET A 13 -19.07 -24.39 -10.06
C MET A 13 -18.25 -24.86 -8.86
N ALA A 14 -16.93 -24.69 -8.92
CA ALA A 14 -16.08 -24.90 -7.77
C ALA A 14 -16.49 -23.92 -6.66
N GLU A 15 -17.01 -24.45 -5.55
CA GLU A 15 -17.24 -23.70 -4.31
C GLU A 15 -15.95 -22.96 -3.93
N SER A 16 -16.03 -21.63 -3.88
CA SER A 16 -14.96 -20.80 -3.33
C SER A 16 -14.86 -21.09 -1.84
N GLN A 17 -13.85 -21.87 -1.44
CA GLN A 17 -13.51 -22.02 -0.04
C GLN A 17 -13.05 -20.68 0.50
N GLU A 18 -13.81 -20.11 1.43
CA GLU A 18 -13.38 -18.96 2.20
C GLU A 18 -12.11 -19.35 2.98
N PRO A 19 -11.04 -18.54 2.95
CA PRO A 19 -9.82 -18.87 3.69
C PRO A 19 -10.14 -18.83 5.18
N ARG A 20 -10.12 -20.01 5.80
CA ARG A 20 -10.22 -20.16 7.26
C ARG A 20 -9.07 -19.37 7.90
N VAL A 21 -9.40 -18.23 8.49
CA VAL A 21 -8.49 -17.44 9.30
C VAL A 21 -8.03 -18.34 10.44
N GLN A 22 -6.80 -18.83 10.35
CA GLN A 22 -6.13 -19.46 11.49
C GLN A 22 -5.76 -18.32 12.42
N ALA A 23 -6.23 -18.40 13.67
CA ALA A 23 -5.86 -17.45 14.71
C ALA A 23 -4.32 -17.38 14.80
N ALA A 24 -3.77 -16.18 14.66
CA ALA A 24 -2.36 -15.94 14.86
C ALA A 24 -1.96 -16.41 16.27
N PRO A 25 -0.80 -17.06 16.46
CA PRO A 25 -0.32 -17.39 17.79
C PRO A 25 -0.11 -16.10 18.59
N GLU A 26 -0.65 -16.06 19.80
CA GLU A 26 -0.44 -15.00 20.76
C GLU A 26 1.07 -14.91 21.06
N VAL A 27 1.71 -13.86 20.55
CA VAL A 27 3.13 -13.63 20.77
C VAL A 27 3.28 -13.06 22.18
N GLU A 28 3.70 -13.89 23.12
CA GLU A 28 4.13 -13.46 24.45
C GLU A 28 5.27 -12.45 24.28
N ALA A 29 5.05 -11.21 24.72
CA ALA A 29 6.06 -10.17 24.70
C ALA A 29 7.20 -10.54 25.66
N PRO A 30 8.48 -10.46 25.24
CA PRO A 30 9.59 -10.68 26.16
C PRO A 30 9.61 -9.60 27.25
N PRO A 31 9.97 -9.93 28.50
CA PRO A 31 10.03 -8.98 29.59
C PRO A 31 11.19 -8.00 29.40
N GLY A 32 10.97 -6.78 29.90
CA GLY A 32 11.79 -5.59 29.66
C GLY A 32 13.30 -5.77 29.77
N GLY A 33 13.99 -5.17 28.80
CA GLY A 33 15.42 -4.94 28.79
C GLY A 33 15.70 -3.64 28.03
N ASP A 34 16.27 -2.68 28.75
CA ASP A 34 16.84 -1.41 28.33
C ASP A 34 15.87 -0.33 27.81
N GLU A 35 15.53 0.57 28.73
CA GLU A 35 15.04 1.92 28.51
C GLU A 35 15.95 2.65 27.51
N GLN A 36 15.59 2.57 26.24
CA GLN A 36 16.13 3.46 25.24
C GLN A 36 15.76 4.88 25.70
N PRO A 37 16.74 5.77 25.98
CA PRO A 37 16.39 7.14 26.34
C PRO A 37 15.54 7.67 25.21
N ALA A 38 14.34 8.16 25.56
CA ALA A 38 13.42 8.77 24.63
C ALA A 38 14.20 9.81 23.84
N GLY A 39 14.66 9.42 22.64
CA GLY A 39 15.31 10.33 21.72
C GLY A 39 14.36 11.50 21.57
N GLU A 40 14.92 12.71 21.70
CA GLU A 40 14.19 13.96 21.50
C GLU A 40 13.18 13.76 20.37
N PRO A 41 11.89 14.13 20.56
CA PRO A 41 10.87 13.89 19.57
C PRO A 41 11.43 14.38 18.26
N LEU A 42 11.64 13.47 17.30
CA LEU A 42 12.23 13.78 16.01
C LEU A 42 11.47 14.99 15.50
N ALA A 43 12.08 16.16 15.65
CA ALA A 43 11.51 17.37 15.11
C ALA A 43 11.55 17.08 13.62
N LEU A 44 10.40 16.73 13.07
CA LEU A 44 10.17 16.59 11.64
C LEU A 44 10.41 17.99 11.07
N THR A 45 11.68 18.34 10.92
CA THR A 45 12.20 19.62 10.43
C THR A 45 12.02 19.76 8.93
N GLY A 46 11.51 18.72 8.28
CA GLY A 46 10.91 18.89 6.98
C GLY A 46 9.44 19.28 7.13
N THR A 47 8.99 20.20 6.28
CA THR A 47 7.59 20.55 5.98
C THR A 47 6.63 19.40 6.36
N SER A 48 5.76 19.57 7.34
CA SER A 48 4.78 18.53 7.65
C SER A 48 3.71 18.56 6.55
N ALA A 49 2.97 17.47 6.33
CA ALA A 49 1.80 17.52 5.42
C ALA A 49 0.80 18.62 5.83
N ALA A 50 0.83 19.04 7.10
CA ALA A 50 0.04 20.16 7.61
C ALA A 50 0.51 21.55 7.12
N THR A 51 1.71 21.65 6.53
CA THR A 51 2.26 22.91 5.98
C THR A 51 1.95 23.07 4.48
N LEU A 52 1.48 22.01 3.81
CA LEU A 52 1.07 22.11 2.41
C LEU A 52 -0.19 22.97 2.27
N PRO A 53 -0.28 23.82 1.24
CA PRO A 53 -1.51 24.55 0.97
C PRO A 53 -2.62 23.53 0.68
N ARG A 54 -3.76 23.67 1.36
CA ARG A 54 -4.90 22.78 1.18
C ARG A 54 -5.73 23.25 -0.01
N CYS A 55 -5.34 22.83 -1.20
CA CYS A 55 -6.07 23.10 -2.45
C CYS A 55 -6.13 21.84 -3.30
N CYS A 56 -6.94 21.86 -4.36
CA CYS A 56 -7.09 20.74 -5.27
C CYS A 56 -5.75 20.35 -5.91
N ARG A 57 -4.87 21.29 -6.27
CA ARG A 57 -3.57 21.01 -6.88
C ARG A 57 -2.66 20.13 -6.01
N THR A 58 -2.78 20.23 -4.69
CA THR A 58 -2.01 19.44 -3.73
C THR A 58 -2.77 18.23 -3.19
N CYS A 59 -4.00 18.00 -3.67
CA CYS A 59 -4.86 16.92 -3.23
C CYS A 59 -4.56 15.63 -4.00
N ARG A 60 -4.54 14.49 -3.30
CA ARG A 60 -4.36 13.15 -3.89
C ARG A 60 -5.37 12.81 -4.99
N ASP A 61 -6.62 13.25 -4.81
CA ASP A 61 -7.73 12.87 -5.67
C ASP A 61 -7.92 13.81 -6.88
N PHE A 62 -7.07 14.82 -7.03
CA PHE A 62 -7.09 15.74 -8.16
C PHE A 62 -6.37 15.17 -9.37
N ARG A 63 -6.94 15.37 -10.55
CA ARG A 63 -6.35 15.00 -11.85
C ARG A 63 -6.36 16.23 -12.76
N PRO A 64 -5.21 16.84 -13.08
CA PRO A 64 -5.16 18.05 -13.89
C PRO A 64 -5.68 17.80 -15.31
N ALA A 65 -6.40 18.77 -15.86
CA ALA A 65 -6.74 18.84 -17.30
C ALA A 65 -5.60 19.50 -18.09
N GLU A 66 -5.72 19.57 -19.43
CA GLU A 66 -4.64 20.02 -20.32
C GLU A 66 -4.01 21.38 -19.96
N THR A 67 -4.80 22.31 -19.43
CA THR A 67 -4.34 23.67 -19.09
C THR A 67 -3.76 23.79 -17.68
N GLY A 68 -3.94 22.78 -16.81
CA GLY A 68 -3.42 22.78 -15.43
C GLY A 68 -4.15 23.69 -14.42
N ASP A 69 -4.88 24.70 -14.88
CA ASP A 69 -5.70 25.59 -14.03
C ASP A 69 -6.95 24.87 -13.46
N ARG A 70 -7.47 23.91 -14.22
CA ARG A 70 -8.63 23.08 -13.86
C ARG A 70 -8.27 21.61 -13.90
N GLY A 71 -9.03 20.81 -13.18
CA GLY A 71 -8.91 19.37 -13.20
C GLY A 71 -10.13 18.67 -12.64
N TRP A 72 -10.12 17.35 -12.67
CA TRP A 72 -11.17 16.51 -12.15
C TRP A 72 -10.85 16.11 -10.70
N CYS A 73 -11.81 16.31 -9.80
CA CYS A 73 -11.77 15.72 -8.46
C CYS A 73 -12.50 14.38 -8.48
N ASN A 74 -11.81 13.31 -8.07
CA ASN A 74 -12.34 11.95 -8.02
C ASN A 74 -12.67 11.48 -6.59
N ASN A 75 -12.78 12.40 -5.64
CA ASN A 75 -13.06 12.05 -4.25
C ASN A 75 -14.53 11.64 -4.07
N ARG A 76 -14.77 10.33 -3.94
CA ARG A 76 -16.09 9.72 -3.72
C ARG A 76 -16.80 10.12 -2.43
N TYR A 77 -16.09 10.72 -1.48
CA TYR A 77 -16.67 11.19 -0.21
C TYR A 77 -17.09 12.65 -0.28
N ALA A 78 -16.53 13.41 -1.24
CA ALA A 78 -16.89 14.79 -1.48
C ALA A 78 -18.02 14.93 -2.51
N PHE A 79 -18.03 14.05 -3.53
CA PHE A 79 -18.99 14.09 -4.63
C PHE A 79 -19.46 12.69 -4.99
N GLU A 80 -20.70 12.56 -5.48
CA GLU A 80 -21.23 11.29 -6.01
C GLU A 80 -20.55 10.86 -7.31
N HIS A 81 -20.12 11.84 -8.12
CA HIS A 81 -19.49 11.65 -9.42
C HIS A 81 -18.26 12.56 -9.55
N PRO A 82 -17.28 12.23 -10.40
CA PRO A 82 -16.16 13.13 -10.68
C PRO A 82 -16.64 14.53 -11.10
N GLN A 83 -16.06 15.57 -10.50
CA GLN A 83 -16.42 16.97 -10.77
C GLN A 83 -15.22 17.74 -11.29
N MET A 84 -15.47 18.66 -12.22
CA MET A 84 -14.46 19.62 -12.67
C MET A 84 -14.31 20.72 -11.63
N VAL A 85 -13.09 20.96 -11.17
CA VAL A 85 -12.75 21.90 -10.09
C VAL A 85 -11.58 22.78 -10.49
N GLN A 86 -11.44 23.94 -9.84
CA GLN A 86 -10.26 24.78 -9.97
C GLN A 86 -9.10 24.21 -9.17
N ALA A 87 -7.89 24.32 -9.68
CA ALA A 87 -6.70 23.77 -9.04
C ALA A 87 -6.35 24.48 -7.72
N ASP A 88 -6.60 25.78 -7.61
CA ASP A 88 -6.27 26.59 -6.43
C ASP A 88 -7.36 26.61 -5.34
N ASP A 89 -8.54 26.04 -5.63
CA ASP A 89 -9.66 25.98 -4.68
C ASP A 89 -9.64 24.70 -3.84
N LEU A 90 -10.45 24.66 -2.78
CA LEU A 90 -10.68 23.49 -1.96
C LEU A 90 -12.10 22.94 -2.15
N ALA A 91 -12.36 22.41 -3.35
CA ALA A 91 -13.72 22.04 -3.74
C ALA A 91 -14.38 20.95 -2.86
N CYS A 92 -13.57 20.10 -2.22
CA CYS A 92 -14.07 19.05 -1.32
C CYS A 92 -14.27 19.51 0.13
N GLU A 93 -14.31 20.82 0.38
CA GLU A 93 -14.72 21.38 1.67
C GLU A 93 -16.25 21.36 1.81
N SER A 94 -16.72 20.94 2.98
CA SER A 94 -18.15 20.81 3.30
C SER A 94 -18.41 21.21 4.75
N THR A 95 -19.68 21.31 5.14
CA THR A 95 -20.08 21.64 6.53
C THR A 95 -19.67 20.58 7.55
N ILE A 96 -19.52 19.32 7.14
CA ILE A 96 -19.02 18.23 8.01
C ILE A 96 -17.49 18.22 8.10
N GLY A 97 -16.80 18.94 7.22
CA GLY A 97 -15.35 19.08 7.24
C GLY A 97 -14.73 19.04 5.85
N THR A 98 -13.42 18.78 5.84
CA THR A 98 -12.58 18.80 4.65
C THR A 98 -12.11 17.41 4.28
N TRP A 99 -12.37 16.99 3.03
CA TRP A 99 -11.94 15.67 2.52
C TRP A 99 -10.60 15.70 1.79
N TRP A 100 -9.85 16.80 1.92
CA TRP A 100 -8.54 16.97 1.32
C TRP A 100 -7.52 16.03 1.98
N VAL A 101 -6.73 15.39 1.14
CA VAL A 101 -5.62 14.52 1.53
C VAL A 101 -4.41 14.94 0.70
N PRO A 102 -3.23 15.13 1.30
CA PRO A 102 -2.02 15.50 0.56
C PRO A 102 -1.72 14.46 -0.52
N ALA A 103 -1.28 14.93 -1.70
CA ALA A 103 -0.83 14.06 -2.78
C ALA A 103 0.33 13.15 -2.33
N ASP A 104 0.30 11.88 -2.76
CA ASP A 104 1.25 10.86 -2.31
C ASP A 104 2.71 11.21 -2.68
N ASP A 105 2.91 11.96 -3.77
CA ASP A 105 4.23 12.43 -4.22
C ASP A 105 4.99 13.17 -3.13
N TRP A 106 4.29 13.91 -2.28
CA TRP A 106 4.89 14.60 -1.15
C TRP A 106 5.53 13.63 -0.14
N TRP A 107 4.82 12.55 0.17
CA TRP A 107 5.32 11.52 1.08
C TRP A 107 6.43 10.71 0.42
N LEU A 108 6.27 10.35 -0.85
CA LEU A 108 7.25 9.55 -1.60
C LEU A 108 8.60 10.26 -1.74
N GLN A 109 8.61 11.59 -1.86
CA GLN A 109 9.86 12.37 -1.88
C GLN A 109 10.62 12.33 -0.55
N ARG A 110 9.92 12.12 0.57
CA ARG A 110 10.49 12.13 1.93
C ARG A 110 10.71 10.74 2.50
N ALA A 111 10.01 9.75 1.96
CA ALA A 111 10.27 8.37 2.28
C ALA A 111 11.72 8.08 1.88
N ASP A 112 12.57 7.77 2.84
CA ASP A 112 13.90 7.23 2.58
C ASP A 112 13.72 5.80 2.05
N ILE A 113 13.38 5.67 0.76
CA ILE A 113 13.25 4.38 0.09
C ILE A 113 14.63 3.71 -0.02
N ALA A 114 15.72 4.48 0.08
CA ALA A 114 17.08 3.92 0.08
C ALA A 114 17.34 3.07 1.32
N HIS A 115 16.59 3.26 2.42
CA HIS A 115 16.62 2.35 3.56
C HIS A 115 16.27 0.90 3.16
N HIS A 116 15.34 0.71 2.23
CA HIS A 116 14.96 -0.63 1.73
C HIS A 116 15.99 -1.24 0.78
N ALA A 117 16.96 -0.47 0.30
CA ALA A 117 18.06 -0.94 -0.54
C ALA A 117 19.34 -1.25 0.27
N ARG A 118 19.29 -1.15 1.60
CA ARG A 118 20.44 -1.47 2.44
C ARG A 118 20.76 -2.96 2.35
N PRO A 119 22.05 -3.34 2.29
CA PRO A 119 22.43 -4.74 2.30
C PRO A 119 21.91 -5.42 3.58
N THR A 120 21.47 -6.68 3.43
CA THR A 120 20.94 -7.50 4.53
C THR A 120 21.94 -8.62 4.88
N PRO A 121 23.13 -8.30 5.42
CA PRO A 121 24.26 -9.24 5.49
C PRO A 121 23.93 -10.52 6.27
N ILE A 122 23.12 -10.41 7.33
CA ILE A 122 22.70 -11.57 8.14
C ILE A 122 21.76 -12.49 7.33
N VAL A 123 20.81 -11.91 6.60
CA VAL A 123 19.87 -12.67 5.77
C VAL A 123 20.61 -13.29 4.58
N ASP A 124 21.54 -12.55 4.00
CA ASP A 124 22.37 -13.01 2.88
C ASP A 124 23.24 -14.20 3.31
N GLU A 125 23.93 -14.10 4.45
CA GLU A 125 24.72 -15.20 5.01
C GLU A 125 23.86 -16.44 5.31
N TYR A 126 22.68 -16.24 5.90
CA TYR A 126 21.75 -17.33 6.19
C TYR A 126 21.26 -18.03 4.90
N LEU A 127 20.92 -17.25 3.87
CA LEU A 127 20.56 -17.79 2.55
C LEU A 127 21.72 -18.59 1.94
N HIS A 128 22.95 -18.09 2.05
CA HIS A 128 24.14 -18.81 1.60
C HIS A 128 24.28 -20.18 2.29
N GLN A 129 24.11 -20.23 3.61
CA GLN A 129 24.17 -21.49 4.38
C GLN A 129 23.06 -22.47 3.97
N LEU A 130 21.81 -22.00 3.81
CA LEU A 130 20.70 -22.86 3.37
C LEU A 130 20.92 -23.43 1.96
N LEU A 131 21.46 -22.63 1.05
CA LEU A 131 21.78 -23.08 -0.31
C LEU A 131 22.90 -24.12 -0.32
N GLN A 132 23.92 -23.96 0.54
CA GLN A 132 24.99 -24.94 0.72
C GLN A 132 24.44 -26.27 1.24
N GLN A 133 23.63 -26.25 2.31
CA GLN A 133 23.01 -27.46 2.88
C GLN A 133 22.16 -28.21 1.85
N ARG A 134 21.36 -27.50 1.06
CA ARG A 134 20.55 -28.09 -0.03
C ARG A 134 21.40 -28.68 -1.15
N ALA A 135 22.54 -28.08 -1.47
CA ALA A 135 23.47 -28.60 -2.47
C ALA A 135 24.15 -29.89 -1.97
N GLU A 136 24.54 -29.93 -0.71
CA GLU A 136 25.14 -31.11 -0.08
C GLU A 136 24.14 -32.27 0.02
N ALA A 137 22.90 -32.02 0.43
CA ALA A 137 21.85 -33.03 0.48
C ALA A 137 21.65 -33.69 -0.89
N ARG A 138 21.51 -32.89 -1.96
CA ARG A 138 21.38 -33.39 -3.34
C ARG A 138 22.60 -34.21 -3.80
N ARG A 139 23.82 -33.80 -3.42
CA ARG A 139 25.04 -34.57 -3.74
C ARG A 139 25.08 -35.91 -3.01
N ARG A 140 24.57 -35.98 -1.78
CA ARG A 140 24.48 -37.23 -1.01
C ARG A 140 23.47 -38.18 -1.61
N GLU A 141 22.33 -37.68 -2.07
CA GLU A 141 21.30 -38.49 -2.75
C GLU A 141 21.76 -39.03 -4.12
N ALA A 142 22.65 -38.31 -4.80
CA ALA A 142 23.17 -38.70 -6.12
C ALA A 142 24.34 -39.69 -6.06
N ARG A 143 24.81 -40.08 -4.87
CA ARG A 143 25.95 -40.98 -4.66
C ARG A 143 25.49 -42.32 -4.10
#